data_AF-A0A9E3FWM8-F1
#
_entry.id   AF-A0A9E3FWM8-F1
#
_cell.length_a   1.000
_cell.length_b   1.000
_cell.length_c   1.000
_cell.angle_alpha   90.00
_cell.angle_beta   90.00
_cell.angle_gamma   90.00
#
_symmetry.space_group_name_H-M   'P 1'
#
loop_
_entity.id
_entity.type
_entity.pdbx_description
1 polymer ?
#
loop_
_entity_poly.entity_id
_entity_poly.type
_entity_poly.pdbx_seq_one_letter_code
_entity_poly.pdbx_strand_id
1 'polypeptide(L)'
;MTALTRRRDPDARQEAWRIFYGDVHVGTIGIRSGNPTGGDQWSWHCGFYPGSNPGDASDGTAPNFDVARAAFESAWSVFLSKRTEADFLEYRRHRASTAWKYAMWDAGCKLPTQTADGRARCFCGAEIGIADMDQHIYAAHMEANAA
;
A
#
# COMPACT_ATOMS: atom_id res chain seq x y z
N MET A 1 -20.85 1.92 2.40
CA MET A 1 -19.79 0.91 2.60
C MET A 1 -19.02 0.83 1.30
N THR A 2 -17.72 1.13 1.30
CA THR A 2 -16.91 0.99 0.09
C THR A 2 -16.69 -0.49 -0.18
N ALA A 3 -16.97 -0.94 -1.40
CA ALA A 3 -16.78 -2.34 -1.77
C ALA A 3 -15.30 -2.63 -2.01
N LEU A 4 -14.86 -3.86 -1.69
CA LEU A 4 -13.54 -4.33 -2.09
C LEU A 4 -13.48 -4.49 -3.61
N THR A 5 -12.42 -3.96 -4.22
CA THR A 5 -12.12 -4.17 -5.63
C THR A 5 -10.82 -4.95 -5.77
N ARG A 6 -10.64 -5.63 -6.90
CA ARG A 6 -9.42 -6.38 -7.19
C ARG A 6 -8.84 -5.97 -8.53
N ARG A 7 -7.51 -5.95 -8.61
CA ARG A 7 -6.76 -5.72 -9.85
C ARG A 7 -5.73 -6.84 -10.01
N ARG A 8 -5.60 -7.39 -11.21
CA ARG A 8 -4.57 -8.41 -11.47
C ARG A 8 -3.20 -7.76 -11.37
N ASP A 9 -2.27 -8.43 -10.70
CA ASP A 9 -0.87 -7.99 -10.66
C ASP A 9 -0.21 -8.33 -12.01
N PRO A 10 0.21 -7.33 -12.80
CA PRO A 10 0.82 -7.57 -14.10
C PRO A 10 2.24 -8.16 -14.00
N ASP A 11 2.92 -7.92 -12.89
CA ASP A 11 4.33 -8.29 -12.70
C ASP A 11 4.48 -9.68 -12.06
N ALA A 12 3.38 -10.25 -11.56
CA ALA A 12 3.38 -11.56 -10.94
C ALA A 12 3.52 -12.68 -11.99
N ARG A 13 4.49 -13.58 -11.77
CA ARG A 13 4.71 -14.76 -12.62
C ARG A 13 3.52 -15.73 -12.61
N GLN A 14 2.86 -15.85 -11.47
CA GLN A 14 1.62 -16.62 -11.30
C GLN A 14 0.45 -15.69 -11.09
N GLU A 15 -0.77 -16.22 -11.17
CA GLU A 15 -1.96 -15.42 -10.92
C GLU A 15 -1.94 -14.83 -9.51
N ALA A 16 -1.94 -13.50 -9.43
CA ALA A 16 -2.03 -12.76 -8.19
C ALA A 16 -2.93 -11.54 -8.39
N TRP A 17 -3.65 -11.20 -7.33
CA TRP A 17 -4.62 -10.13 -7.27
C TRP A 17 -4.24 -9.21 -6.12
N ARG A 18 -4.17 -7.91 -6.41
CA ARG A 18 -4.09 -6.84 -5.42
C ARG A 18 -5.50 -6.41 -5.06
N ILE A 19 -5.82 -6.39 -3.77
CA ILE A 19 -7.14 -6.10 -3.23
C ILE A 19 -7.15 -4.67 -2.68
N PHE A 20 -8.19 -3.91 -2.99
CA PHE A 20 -8.31 -2.50 -2.66
C PHE A 20 -9.61 -2.18 -1.93
N TYR A 21 -9.52 -1.33 -0.91
CA TYR A 21 -10.67 -0.66 -0.29
C TYR A 21 -10.59 0.83 -0.64
N GLY A 22 -11.40 1.27 -1.61
CA GLY A 22 -11.21 2.57 -2.24
C GLY A 22 -9.85 2.65 -2.94
N ASP A 23 -9.02 3.59 -2.52
CA ASP A 23 -7.67 3.83 -3.03
C ASP A 23 -6.57 3.06 -2.28
N VAL A 24 -6.90 2.45 -1.13
CA VAL A 24 -5.94 1.79 -0.24
C VAL A 24 -5.75 0.34 -0.66
N HIS A 25 -4.50 -0.09 -0.88
CA HIS A 25 -4.17 -1.49 -1.11
C HIS A 25 -4.17 -2.24 0.24
N VAL A 26 -5.17 -3.10 0.43
CA VAL A 26 -5.47 -3.74 1.71
C VAL A 26 -5.04 -5.19 1.79
N GLY A 27 -4.38 -5.69 0.75
CA GLY A 27 -3.82 -7.04 0.75
C GLY A 27 -3.84 -7.70 -0.62
N THR A 28 -3.48 -8.98 -0.62
CA THR A 28 -3.27 -9.75 -1.85
C THR A 28 -3.89 -11.14 -1.74
N ILE A 29 -4.25 -11.70 -2.89
CA ILE A 29 -4.65 -13.10 -3.05
C ILE A 29 -3.91 -13.64 -4.28
N GLY A 30 -3.16 -14.73 -4.15
CA GLY A 30 -2.40 -15.26 -5.28
C GLY A 30 -2.02 -16.72 -5.17
N ILE A 31 -1.67 -17.29 -6.31
CA ILE A 31 -1.18 -18.66 -6.42
C ILE A 31 0.23 -18.75 -5.84
N ARG A 32 0.42 -19.74 -4.98
CA ARG A 32 1.70 -20.07 -4.36
C ARG A 32 2.60 -20.77 -5.36
N SER A 33 3.80 -20.25 -5.57
CA SER A 33 4.80 -20.88 -6.44
C SER A 33 5.51 -22.02 -5.71
N GLY A 34 5.75 -23.14 -6.40
CA GLY A 34 6.54 -24.26 -5.88
C GLY A 34 5.84 -25.17 -4.87
N ASN A 35 4.52 -25.03 -4.69
CA ASN A 35 3.76 -25.87 -3.77
C ASN A 35 3.44 -27.24 -4.41
N PRO A 36 3.56 -28.37 -3.68
CA PRO A 36 3.13 -29.67 -4.18
C PRO A 36 1.64 -29.68 -4.54
N THR A 37 1.25 -30.49 -5.53
CA THR A 37 -0.11 -30.56 -6.09
C THR A 37 -1.19 -30.88 -5.04
N GLY A 38 -0.83 -31.48 -3.90
CA GLY A 38 -1.74 -31.82 -2.80
C GLY A 38 -1.91 -30.76 -1.71
N GLY A 39 -1.18 -29.64 -1.77
CA GLY A 39 -1.29 -28.56 -0.78
C GLY A 39 -2.22 -27.43 -1.22
N ASP A 40 -2.54 -26.54 -0.30
CA ASP A 40 -3.26 -25.30 -0.60
C ASP A 40 -2.50 -24.45 -1.62
N GLN A 41 -3.08 -24.29 -2.80
CA GLN A 41 -2.46 -23.62 -3.94
C GLN A 41 -2.54 -22.10 -3.87
N TRP A 42 -3.45 -21.55 -3.06
CA TRP A 42 -3.66 -20.12 -2.91
C TRP A 42 -3.16 -19.65 -1.55
N SER A 43 -2.61 -18.44 -1.53
CA SER A 43 -2.34 -17.69 -0.31
C SER A 43 -3.04 -16.35 -0.38
N TRP A 44 -3.39 -15.82 0.79
CA TRP A 44 -3.93 -14.50 0.94
C TRP A 44 -3.25 -13.78 2.11
N HIS A 45 -3.18 -12.46 2.02
CA HIS A 45 -2.71 -11.58 3.08
C HIS A 45 -3.67 -10.40 3.17
N CYS A 46 -4.16 -10.07 4.36
CA CYS A 46 -5.10 -9.01 4.65
C CYS A 46 -4.50 -8.04 5.68
N GLY A 47 -4.41 -6.77 5.30
CA GLY A 47 -3.85 -5.70 6.11
C GLY A 47 -2.98 -4.76 5.28
N PHE A 48 -2.69 -3.59 5.82
CA PHE A 48 -1.82 -2.60 5.20
C PHE A 48 -0.94 -1.93 6.25
N TYR A 49 0.23 -1.48 5.84
CA TYR A 49 1.16 -0.71 6.66
C TYR A 49 1.65 0.51 5.88
N PRO A 50 1.86 1.67 6.53
CA PRO A 50 1.54 2.01 7.92
C PRO A 50 0.04 2.29 8.15
N GLY A 51 -0.37 2.52 9.41
CA GLY A 51 -1.77 2.55 9.84
C GLY A 51 -2.30 1.20 10.38
N SER A 52 -1.41 0.24 10.60
CA SER A 52 -1.66 -0.98 11.38
C SER A 52 -0.48 -1.29 12.28
N ASN A 53 -0.71 -2.02 13.36
CA ASN A 53 0.34 -2.49 14.26
C ASN A 53 0.90 -3.85 13.82
N PRO A 54 2.10 -4.24 14.29
CA PRO A 54 2.56 -5.61 14.18
C PRO A 54 1.51 -6.59 14.74
N GLY A 55 1.16 -7.60 13.96
CA GLY A 55 0.15 -8.62 14.33
C GLY A 55 -1.30 -8.24 14.05
N ASP A 56 -1.60 -7.02 13.56
CA ASP A 56 -2.95 -6.69 13.10
C ASP A 56 -3.27 -7.34 11.75
N ALA A 57 -2.28 -7.45 10.87
CA ALA A 57 -2.43 -8.13 9.58
C ALA A 57 -2.63 -9.65 9.79
N SER A 58 -3.37 -10.26 8.88
CA SER A 58 -3.64 -11.70 8.89
C SER A 58 -3.34 -12.31 7.53
N ASP A 59 -2.86 -13.53 7.53
CA ASP A 59 -2.58 -14.29 6.31
C ASP A 59 -3.07 -15.72 6.43
N GLY A 60 -3.12 -16.42 5.30
CA GLY A 60 -3.48 -17.82 5.27
C GLY A 60 -3.35 -18.45 3.90
N THR A 61 -3.65 -19.73 3.84
CA THR A 61 -3.68 -20.53 2.60
C THR A 61 -5.07 -21.08 2.33
N ALA A 62 -5.34 -21.44 1.09
CA ALA A 62 -6.59 -22.05 0.67
C ALA A 62 -6.40 -22.96 -0.57
N PRO A 63 -7.27 -23.95 -0.77
CA PRO A 63 -7.18 -24.86 -1.91
C PRO A 63 -7.52 -24.17 -3.26
N ASN A 64 -8.36 -23.13 -3.25
CA ASN A 64 -8.79 -22.42 -4.46
C ASN A 64 -9.03 -20.93 -4.18
N PHE A 65 -9.21 -20.16 -5.25
CA PHE A 65 -9.41 -18.71 -5.19
C PHE A 65 -10.63 -18.31 -4.37
N ASP A 66 -11.78 -18.97 -4.55
CA ASP A 66 -13.03 -18.59 -3.89
C ASP A 66 -12.95 -18.78 -2.37
N VAL A 67 -12.30 -19.86 -1.92
CA VAL A 67 -12.02 -20.10 -0.50
C VAL A 67 -11.03 -19.06 0.04
N ALA A 68 -9.97 -18.74 -0.71
CA ALA A 68 -9.02 -17.69 -0.32
C ALA A 68 -9.71 -16.33 -0.19
N ARG A 69 -10.61 -16.02 -1.13
CA ARG A 69 -11.38 -14.77 -1.15
C ARG A 69 -12.35 -14.69 0.04
N ALA A 70 -13.10 -15.75 0.32
CA ALA A 70 -13.99 -15.79 1.48
C ALA A 70 -13.23 -15.61 2.80
N ALA A 71 -12.08 -16.27 2.95
CA ALA A 71 -11.20 -16.12 4.11
C ALA A 71 -10.66 -14.68 4.22
N PHE A 72 -10.21 -14.10 3.11
CA PHE A 72 -9.79 -12.70 3.04
C PHE A 72 -10.91 -11.74 3.46
N GLU A 73 -12.13 -11.88 2.92
CA GLU A 73 -13.25 -10.98 3.21
C GLU A 73 -13.68 -11.05 4.69
N SER A 74 -13.60 -12.24 5.29
CA SER A 74 -13.80 -12.44 6.73
C SER A 74 -12.71 -11.75 7.56
N ALA A 75 -11.45 -11.97 7.22
CA ALA A 75 -10.32 -11.31 7.89
C ALA A 75 -10.39 -9.78 7.74
N TRP A 76 -10.77 -9.29 6.56
CA TRP A 76 -10.94 -7.87 6.28
C TRP A 76 -12.00 -7.23 7.16
N SER A 77 -13.14 -7.91 7.38
CA SER A 77 -14.20 -7.39 8.25
C SER A 77 -13.70 -7.19 9.69
N VAL A 78 -12.91 -8.14 10.22
CA VAL A 78 -12.28 -8.03 11.54
C VAL A 78 -11.22 -6.92 11.56
N PHE A 79 -10.34 -6.89 10.56
CA PHE A 79 -9.30 -5.86 10.44
C PHE A 79 -9.91 -4.44 10.39
N LEU A 80 -10.88 -4.23 9.50
CA LEU A 80 -11.56 -2.96 9.29
C LEU A 80 -12.27 -2.46 10.56
N SER A 81 -12.87 -3.35 11.34
CA SER A 81 -13.54 -2.97 12.61
C SER A 81 -12.61 -2.31 13.64
N LYS A 82 -11.29 -2.47 13.48
CA LYS A 82 -10.27 -1.87 14.34
C LYS A 82 -9.62 -0.62 13.73
N ARG A 83 -10.00 -0.24 12.50
CA ARG A 83 -9.40 0.89 11.77
C ARG A 83 -10.25 2.15 11.87
N THR A 84 -9.56 3.27 11.88
CA THR A 84 -10.11 4.62 11.80
C THR A 84 -9.67 5.28 10.50
N GLU A 85 -10.32 6.38 10.11
CA GLU A 85 -9.90 7.15 8.94
C GLU A 85 -8.45 7.69 9.08
N ALA A 86 -7.98 7.93 10.31
CA ALA A 86 -6.61 8.35 10.56
C ALA A 86 -5.58 7.28 10.15
N ASP A 87 -5.91 6.00 10.37
CA ASP A 87 -5.06 4.88 9.95
C ASP A 87 -4.95 4.81 8.42
N PHE A 88 -6.08 4.99 7.71
CA PHE A 88 -6.08 5.07 6.26
C PHE A 88 -5.33 6.30 5.73
N LEU A 89 -5.47 7.43 6.41
CA LEU A 89 -4.73 8.65 6.07
C LEU A 89 -3.21 8.46 6.25
N GLU A 90 -2.77 7.76 7.29
CA GLU A 90 -1.36 7.42 7.50
C GLU A 90 -0.81 6.58 6.34
N TYR A 91 -1.55 5.56 5.92
CA TYR A 91 -1.20 4.77 4.75
C TYR A 91 -1.04 5.64 3.49
N ARG A 92 -2.01 6.52 3.22
CA ARG A 92 -1.98 7.38 2.03
C ARG A 92 -0.81 8.37 2.06
N ARG A 93 -0.52 8.96 3.23
CA ARG A 93 0.65 9.82 3.44
C ARG A 93 1.94 9.08 3.16
N HIS A 94 2.09 7.88 3.69
CA HIS A 94 3.27 7.06 3.43
C HIS A 94 3.43 6.69 1.95
N ARG A 95 2.33 6.33 1.27
CA ARG A 95 2.33 6.09 -0.18
C ARG A 95 2.76 7.34 -0.95
N ALA A 96 2.24 8.52 -0.60
CA ALA A 96 2.61 9.79 -1.22
C ALA A 96 4.09 10.12 -1.00
N SER A 97 4.60 10.00 0.23
CA SER A 97 6.02 10.22 0.53
C SER A 97 6.93 9.25 -0.22
N THR A 98 6.53 7.99 -0.35
CA THR A 98 7.26 6.98 -1.12
C THR A 98 7.29 7.32 -2.61
N ALA A 99 6.13 7.65 -3.19
CA ALA A 99 6.01 8.02 -4.60
C ALA A 99 6.81 9.29 -4.91
N TRP A 100 6.68 10.32 -4.08
CA TRP A 100 7.44 11.57 -4.20
C TRP A 100 8.95 11.35 -4.14
N LYS A 101 9.42 10.52 -3.20
CA LYS A 101 10.83 10.16 -3.07
C LYS A 101 11.38 9.52 -4.34
N TYR A 102 10.66 8.57 -4.93
CA TYR A 102 11.09 7.95 -6.19
C TYR A 102 11.03 8.95 -7.35
N ALA A 103 10.01 9.80 -7.43
CA ALA A 103 9.92 10.84 -8.45
C ALA A 103 11.06 11.87 -8.35
N MET A 104 11.49 12.23 -7.14
CA MET A 104 12.69 13.06 -6.92
C MET A 104 13.94 12.41 -7.50
N TRP A 105 14.15 11.12 -7.21
CA TRP A 105 15.30 10.39 -7.73
C TRP A 105 15.26 10.22 -9.25
N ASP A 106 14.09 9.94 -9.82
CA ASP A 106 13.91 9.81 -11.27
C ASP A 106 14.17 11.14 -11.99
N ALA A 107 13.81 12.26 -11.37
CA ALA A 107 14.14 13.61 -11.83
C ALA A 107 15.60 14.02 -11.57
N GLY A 108 16.42 13.16 -10.95
CA GLY A 108 17.81 13.46 -10.58
C GLY A 108 17.96 14.46 -9.43
N CYS A 109 16.89 14.77 -8.71
CA CYS A 109 16.90 15.66 -7.55
C CYS A 109 17.37 14.93 -6.29
N LYS A 110 18.11 15.64 -5.43
CA LYS A 110 18.47 15.15 -4.09
C LYS A 110 17.33 15.39 -3.11
N LEU A 111 17.16 14.50 -2.14
CA LEU A 111 16.27 14.74 -1.01
C LEU A 111 16.91 15.73 -0.02
N PRO A 112 16.14 16.50 0.76
CA PRO A 112 16.68 17.33 1.84
C PRO A 112 17.62 16.56 2.78
N THR A 113 17.28 15.31 3.12
CA THR A 113 18.10 14.42 3.97
C THR A 113 19.42 13.96 3.33
N GLN A 114 19.64 14.25 2.05
CA GLN A 114 20.85 13.92 1.28
C GLN A 114 21.71 15.16 0.98
N THR A 115 21.36 16.30 1.55
CA THR A 115 22.07 17.59 1.39
C THR A 115 22.64 18.04 2.73
N ALA A 116 23.78 18.73 2.69
CA ALA A 116 24.50 19.12 3.91
C ALA A 116 23.75 20.21 4.70
N ASP A 117 23.03 21.10 4.02
CA ASP A 117 22.23 22.18 4.61
C ASP A 117 20.77 21.77 4.84
N GLY A 118 20.40 20.54 4.50
CA GLY A 118 19.05 20.02 4.71
C GLY A 118 18.00 20.65 3.80
N ARG A 119 18.38 21.21 2.65
CA ARG A 119 17.48 21.86 1.68
C ARG A 119 17.61 21.25 0.29
N ALA A 120 16.49 21.17 -0.42
CA ALA A 120 16.47 20.72 -1.80
C ALA A 120 15.38 21.45 -2.60
N ARG A 121 15.53 21.42 -3.92
CA ARG A 121 14.46 21.81 -4.84
C ARG A 121 13.68 20.58 -5.26
N CYS A 122 12.38 20.57 -5.01
CA CYS A 122 11.47 19.54 -5.48
C CYS A 122 11.38 19.57 -7.02
N PHE A 123 11.07 18.43 -7.66
CA PHE A 123 10.83 18.37 -9.11
C PHE A 123 9.68 19.29 -9.61
N CYS A 124 8.77 19.72 -8.71
CA CYS A 124 7.74 20.74 -9.03
C CYS A 124 8.26 22.19 -8.92
N GLY A 125 9.53 22.40 -8.60
CA GLY A 125 10.19 23.70 -8.50
C GLY A 125 10.20 24.33 -7.11
N ALA A 126 9.44 23.79 -6.14
CA ALA A 126 9.38 24.30 -4.78
C ALA A 126 10.70 24.06 -4.01
N GLU A 127 11.10 25.03 -3.19
CA GLU A 127 12.18 24.86 -2.21
C GLU A 127 11.61 24.17 -0.97
N ILE A 128 12.26 23.09 -0.54
CA ILE A 128 11.84 22.27 0.59
C ILE A 128 13.03 22.00 1.52
N GLY A 129 12.75 21.81 2.79
CA GLY A 129 13.73 21.44 3.80
C GLY A 129 13.27 20.24 4.62
N ILE A 130 14.17 19.71 5.45
CA ILE A 130 13.87 18.57 6.33
C ILE A 130 12.63 18.82 7.21
N ALA A 131 12.41 20.07 7.65
CA ALA A 131 11.33 20.43 8.56
C ALA A 131 9.94 20.53 7.91
N ASP A 132 9.85 20.82 6.61
CA ASP A 132 8.58 21.13 5.92
C ASP A 132 8.29 20.24 4.71
N MET A 133 9.21 19.33 4.37
CA MET A 133 9.07 18.39 3.25
C MET A 133 7.79 17.56 3.34
N ASP A 134 7.45 17.00 4.51
CA ASP A 134 6.25 16.18 4.67
C ASP A 134 4.98 17.00 4.40
N GLN A 135 4.90 18.22 4.92
CA GLN A 135 3.77 19.12 4.66
C GLN A 135 3.66 19.45 3.17
N HIS A 136 4.80 19.70 2.51
CA HIS A 136 4.83 19.93 1.06
C HIS A 136 4.34 18.71 0.28
N ILE A 137 4.81 17.50 0.64
CA ILE A 137 4.38 16.24 0.01
C ILE A 137 2.87 16.09 0.13
N TYR A 138 2.32 16.23 1.34
CA TYR A 138 0.89 16.02 1.57
C TYR A 138 0.01 17.06 0.87
N ALA A 139 0.50 18.29 0.70
CA ALA A 139 -0.24 19.35 0.03
C ALA A 139 -0.17 19.28 -1.50
N ALA A 140 0.99 18.92 -2.07
CA ALA A 140 1.26 19.05 -3.50
C ALA A 140 1.33 17.72 -4.27
N HIS A 141 1.62 16.61 -3.59
CA HIS A 141 1.96 15.32 -4.23
C HIS A 141 1.12 14.14 -3.73
N MET A 142 0.21 14.38 -2.80
CA MET A 142 -0.79 13.39 -2.41
C MET A 142 -1.93 13.43 -3.44
N GLU A 143 -2.28 12.27 -4.01
CA GLU A 143 -3.44 12.16 -4.91
C GLU A 143 -4.68 12.72 -4.19
N ALA A 144 -5.36 13.70 -4.80
CA ALA A 144 -6.63 14.18 -4.28
C ALA A 144 -7.63 13.02 -4.37
N ASN A 145 -8.29 12.67 -3.26
CA ASN A 145 -9.35 11.68 -3.25
C ASN A 145 -10.34 12.02 -4.37
N ALA A 146 -10.42 11.17 -5.40
CA ALA A 146 -11.53 11.20 -6.34
C ALA A 146 -12.77 10.82 -5.53
N ALA A 147 -13.55 11.84 -5.17
CA ALA A 147 -14.85 11.69 -4.52
C ALA A 147 -15.85 10.96 -5.42
#